data_AF-A0A9E5UZM1-F1
#
_entry.id   AF-A0A9E5UZM1-F1
#
_cell.length_a   1.000
_cell.length_b   1.000
_cell.length_c   1.000
_cell.angle_alpha   90.00
_cell.angle_beta   90.00
_cell.angle_gamma   90.00
#
_symmetry.space_group_name_H-M   'P 1'
#
loop_
_entity.id
_entity.type
_entity.pdbx_description
1 polymer ?
#
loop_
_entity_poly.entity_id
_entity_poly.type
_entity_poly.pdbx_seq_one_letter_code
_entity_poly.pdbx_strand_id
1 'polypeptide(L)'
;MAPTSRLHNALNDFLRQCEIVWLDARHLQTLCWMMIGMIQSQTVHLNGFGVYVVSRAQVAQSHQRRFRRWLSNRRIDVVSAHHALVGQAVSQWKQERLYLSLDTTLVWNCFCIVWVGVVYRG
;
A
#
# COMPACT_ATOMS: atom_id res chain seq x y z
N MET A 1 -3.45 -16.06 17.72
CA MET A 1 -3.39 -14.82 16.92
C MET A 1 -3.69 -15.17 15.47
N ALA A 2 -4.72 -14.58 14.87
CA ALA A 2 -5.01 -14.81 13.46
C ALA A 2 -3.83 -14.32 12.59
N PRO A 3 -3.42 -15.04 11.53
CA PRO A 3 -2.24 -14.70 10.70
C PRO A 3 -2.27 -13.26 10.18
N THR A 4 -3.46 -12.73 9.93
CA THR A 4 -3.73 -11.36 9.52
C THR A 4 -3.20 -10.30 10.49
N SER A 5 -3.15 -10.60 11.80
CA SER A 5 -2.68 -9.63 12.81
C SER A 5 -1.17 -9.43 12.79
N ARG A 6 -0.39 -10.46 12.41
CA ARG A 6 1.07 -10.37 12.34
C ARG A 6 1.51 -9.54 11.14
N LEU A 7 0.93 -9.82 9.97
CA LEU A 7 1.21 -9.04 8.76
C LEU A 7 0.81 -7.57 8.93
N HIS A 8 -0.34 -7.31 9.58
CA HIS A 8 -0.76 -5.95 9.89
C HIS A 8 0.26 -5.20 10.75
N ASN A 9 0.75 -5.81 11.83
CA ASN A 9 1.72 -5.18 12.71
C ASN A 9 3.04 -4.91 11.97
N ALA A 10 3.55 -5.89 11.21
CA ALA A 10 4.78 -5.71 10.43
C ALA A 10 4.66 -4.56 9.40
N LEU A 11 3.54 -4.49 8.67
CA LEU A 11 3.30 -3.41 7.71
C LEU A 11 3.15 -2.05 8.40
N ASN A 12 2.45 -2.00 9.54
CA ASN A 12 2.30 -0.78 10.32
C ASN A 12 3.65 -0.29 10.85
N ASP A 13 4.51 -1.18 11.33
CA ASP A 13 5.82 -0.82 11.86
C ASP A 13 6.76 -0.35 10.74
N PHE A 14 6.77 -1.04 9.60
CA PHE A 14 7.52 -0.64 8.41
C PHE A 14 7.09 0.75 7.90
N LEU A 15 5.79 0.97 7.70
CA LEU A 15 5.28 2.24 7.18
C LEU A 15 5.38 3.41 8.16
N ARG A 16 5.54 3.15 9.47
CA ARG A 16 5.84 4.18 10.48
C ARG A 16 7.30 4.63 10.44
N GLN A 17 8.21 3.77 10.01
CA GLN A 17 9.63 4.10 9.86
C GLN A 17 9.90 4.88 8.57
N CYS A 18 9.03 4.75 7.58
CA CYS A 18 9.07 5.57 6.37
C CYS A 18 8.79 7.04 6.72
N GLU A 19 9.46 7.98 6.07
CA GLU A 19 9.22 9.44 6.23
C GLU A 19 7.93 9.89 5.53
N ILE A 20 6.80 9.25 5.85
CA ILE A 20 5.49 9.58 5.30
C ILE A 20 4.71 10.40 6.32
N VAL A 21 4.29 11.60 5.93
CA VAL A 21 3.51 12.49 6.79
C VAL A 21 2.03 12.08 6.78
N TRP A 22 1.57 11.50 7.88
CA TRP A 22 0.16 11.13 8.07
C TRP A 22 -0.57 12.21 8.88
N LEU A 23 -1.59 12.85 8.28
CA LEU A 23 -2.45 13.79 9.02
C LEU A 23 -3.39 13.11 10.03
N ASP A 24 -3.64 11.81 9.86
CA ASP A 24 -4.54 11.02 10.70
C ASP A 24 -4.04 9.57 10.79
N ALA A 25 -4.02 8.99 11.99
CA ALA A 25 -3.61 7.61 12.22
C ALA A 25 -4.43 6.59 11.41
N ARG A 26 -5.69 6.94 11.07
CA ARG A 26 -6.57 6.10 10.24
C ARG A 26 -6.08 5.99 8.79
N HIS A 27 -5.28 6.93 8.30
CA HIS A 27 -4.70 6.82 6.95
C HIS A 27 -3.78 5.60 6.88
N LEU A 28 -2.83 5.50 7.80
CA LEU A 28 -1.90 4.38 7.90
C LEU A 28 -2.64 3.05 8.11
N GLN A 29 -3.55 2.99 9.09
CA GLN A 29 -4.30 1.76 9.38
C GLN A 29 -5.10 1.28 8.17
N THR A 30 -5.76 2.19 7.46
CA THR A 30 -6.54 1.82 6.27
C THR A 30 -5.65 1.31 5.14
N LEU A 31 -4.47 1.90 4.96
CA LEU A 31 -3.47 1.42 4.01
C LEU A 31 -3.00 0.00 4.34
N CYS A 32 -2.64 -0.27 5.60
CA CYS A 32 -2.26 -1.63 6.03
C CYS A 32 -3.35 -2.65 5.68
N TRP A 33 -4.62 -2.33 5.94
CA TRP A 33 -5.73 -3.23 5.59
C TRP A 33 -5.92 -3.42 4.08
N MET A 34 -5.71 -2.38 3.27
CA MET A 34 -5.77 -2.52 1.81
C MET A 34 -4.62 -3.38 1.28
N MET A 35 -3.40 -3.20 1.79
CA MET A 35 -2.25 -4.04 1.40
C MET A 35 -2.47 -5.51 1.78
N ILE A 36 -2.96 -5.79 2.99
CA ILE A 36 -3.31 -7.16 3.40
C ILE A 36 -4.39 -7.74 2.50
N GLY A 37 -5.45 -6.96 2.24
CA GLY A 37 -6.54 -7.36 1.35
C GLY A 37 -6.00 -7.72 -0.03
N MET A 38 -5.15 -6.90 -0.62
CA MET A 38 -4.53 -7.13 -1.92
C MET A 38 -3.61 -8.37 -1.93
N ILE A 39 -2.73 -8.50 -0.94
CA ILE A 39 -1.79 -9.63 -0.82
C ILE A 39 -2.55 -10.96 -0.67
N GLN A 40 -3.56 -10.99 0.19
CA GLN A 40 -4.29 -12.22 0.51
C GLN A 40 -5.32 -12.59 -0.56
N SER A 41 -5.97 -11.60 -1.17
CA SER A 41 -6.97 -11.84 -2.22
C SER A 41 -6.37 -12.01 -3.61
N GLN A 42 -5.09 -11.62 -3.79
CA GLN A 42 -4.39 -11.62 -5.08
C GLN A 42 -5.14 -10.88 -6.19
N THR A 43 -5.99 -9.92 -5.81
CA THR A 43 -6.77 -9.11 -6.74
C THR A 43 -6.66 -7.64 -6.39
N VAL A 44 -6.94 -6.79 -7.37
CA VAL A 44 -7.13 -5.36 -7.15
C VAL A 44 -8.59 -5.02 -6.84
N HIS A 45 -9.53 -5.96 -6.83
CA HIS A 45 -10.94 -5.64 -6.57
C HIS A 45 -11.22 -5.41 -5.07
N LEU A 46 -11.60 -4.18 -4.69
CA LEU A 46 -11.88 -3.78 -3.30
C LEU A 46 -12.90 -4.67 -2.57
N ASN A 47 -13.82 -5.31 -3.30
CA ASN A 47 -14.83 -6.19 -2.72
C ASN A 47 -14.20 -7.41 -2.03
N GLY A 48 -13.09 -7.92 -2.58
CA GLY A 48 -12.38 -9.06 -2.02
C GLY A 48 -11.61 -8.74 -0.74
N PHE A 49 -11.29 -7.47 -0.49
CA PHE A 49 -10.43 -7.09 0.63
C PHE A 49 -11.11 -7.25 1.97
N GLY A 50 -12.43 -7.00 2.03
CA GLY A 50 -13.21 -6.96 3.27
C GLY A 50 -13.13 -8.24 4.09
N VAL A 51 -13.00 -9.40 3.44
CA VAL A 51 -12.89 -10.72 4.08
C VAL A 51 -11.61 -10.84 4.93
N TYR A 52 -10.57 -10.09 4.57
CA TYR A 52 -9.27 -10.12 5.24
C TYR A 52 -9.08 -8.96 6.23
N VAL A 53 -10.10 -8.12 6.44
CA VAL A 53 -10.03 -7.02 7.41
C VAL A 53 -10.56 -7.50 8.75
N VAL A 54 -9.73 -7.40 9.79
CA VAL A 54 -10.21 -7.56 11.16
C VAL A 54 -10.71 -6.20 11.65
N SER A 55 -12.02 -6.05 11.81
CA SER A 55 -12.61 -4.81 12.35
C SER A 55 -13.95 -5.05 13.03
N ARG A 56 -14.47 -4.03 13.71
CA ARG A 56 -15.83 -4.05 14.28
C ARG A 56 -16.93 -4.01 13.22
N ALA A 57 -16.65 -3.50 12.02
CA ALA A 57 -17.63 -3.43 10.95
C ALA A 57 -17.93 -4.85 10.43
N GLN A 58 -19.20 -5.24 10.48
CA GLN A 58 -19.68 -6.57 10.04
C GLN A 58 -20.12 -6.57 8.57
N VAL A 59 -20.23 -5.39 7.93
CA VAL A 59 -20.79 -5.24 6.58
C VAL A 59 -19.69 -4.98 5.56
N ALA A 60 -19.56 -5.87 4.56
CA ALA A 60 -18.57 -5.78 3.49
C ALA A 60 -18.60 -4.43 2.74
N GLN A 61 -19.79 -3.86 2.49
CA GLN A 61 -19.91 -2.54 1.86
C GLN A 61 -19.27 -1.40 2.66
N SER A 62 -19.22 -1.50 4.00
CA SER A 62 -18.59 -0.48 4.84
C SER A 62 -17.08 -0.41 4.57
N HIS A 63 -16.45 -1.57 4.40
CA HIS A 63 -15.03 -1.68 4.04
C HIS A 63 -14.75 -1.08 2.67
N GLN A 64 -15.55 -1.44 1.67
CA GLN A 64 -15.38 -0.91 0.31
C GLN A 64 -15.51 0.62 0.28
N ARG A 65 -16.50 1.19 0.97
CA ARG A 65 -16.68 2.66 1.08
C ARG A 65 -15.49 3.32 1.76
N ARG A 66 -14.97 2.74 2.83
CA ARG A 66 -13.78 3.25 3.54
C ARG A 66 -12.56 3.26 2.62
N PHE A 67 -12.31 2.18 1.87
CA PHE A 67 -11.18 2.10 0.94
C PHE A 67 -11.30 3.10 -0.20
N ARG A 68 -12.48 3.22 -0.82
CA ARG A 68 -12.72 4.25 -1.85
C ARG A 68 -12.46 5.66 -1.34
N ARG A 69 -12.92 5.99 -0.14
CA ARG A 69 -12.67 7.31 0.48
C ARG A 69 -11.19 7.57 0.75
N TRP A 70 -10.43 6.53 1.12
CA TRP A 70 -8.99 6.66 1.31
C TRP A 70 -8.28 6.96 -0.01
N LEU A 71 -8.62 6.21 -1.07
CA LEU A 71 -8.01 6.36 -2.40
C LEU A 71 -8.28 7.72 -3.04
N SER A 72 -9.42 8.34 -2.74
CA SER A 72 -9.75 9.70 -3.20
C SER A 72 -9.40 10.81 -2.19
N ASN A 73 -8.71 10.48 -1.10
CA ASN A 73 -8.42 11.44 -0.05
C ASN A 73 -7.29 12.40 -0.43
N ARG A 74 -7.66 13.62 -0.82
CA ARG A 74 -6.72 14.70 -1.18
C ARG A 74 -5.79 15.15 -0.05
N ARG A 75 -6.04 14.74 1.20
CA ARG A 75 -5.18 15.03 2.35
C ARG A 75 -3.97 14.10 2.44
N ILE A 76 -3.92 13.06 1.62
CA ILE A 76 -2.78 12.17 1.52
C ILE A 76 -1.93 12.68 0.37
N ASP A 77 -0.74 13.17 0.68
CA ASP A 77 0.24 13.54 -0.33
C ASP A 77 0.87 12.27 -0.90
N VAL A 78 0.27 11.79 -1.99
CA VAL A 78 0.67 10.57 -2.67
C VAL A 78 2.10 10.68 -3.21
N VAL A 79 2.50 11.87 -3.70
CA VAL A 79 3.82 12.07 -4.30
C VAL A 79 4.90 11.95 -3.22
N SER A 80 4.73 12.64 -2.10
CA SER A 80 5.66 12.55 -0.97
C SER A 80 5.72 11.13 -0.39
N ALA A 81 4.57 10.45 -0.28
CA ALA A 81 4.53 9.07 0.20
C ALA A 81 5.30 8.10 -0.73
N HIS A 82 5.13 8.23 -2.05
CA HIS A 82 5.88 7.42 -3.01
C HIS A 82 7.38 7.73 -2.97
N HIS A 83 7.75 9.01 -2.87
CA HIS A 83 9.15 9.42 -2.75
C HIS A 83 9.81 8.80 -1.51
N ALA A 84 9.16 8.85 -0.35
CA ALA A 84 9.67 8.24 0.87
C ALA A 84 9.87 6.71 0.72
N LEU A 85 8.88 6.01 0.16
CA LEU A 85 8.95 4.56 -0.05
C LEU A 85 10.04 4.16 -1.03
N VAL A 86 10.13 4.83 -2.18
CA VAL A 86 11.15 4.55 -3.20
C VAL A 86 12.53 4.91 -2.68
N GLY A 87 12.67 6.07 -2.03
CA GLY A 87 13.94 6.49 -1.42
C GLY A 87 14.46 5.48 -0.41
N GLN A 88 13.60 4.95 0.46
CA GLN A 88 13.96 3.90 1.40
C GLN A 88 14.30 2.57 0.71
N ALA A 89 13.58 2.18 -0.34
CA ALA A 89 13.86 0.95 -1.08
C ALA A 89 15.20 1.00 -1.83
N VAL A 90 15.54 2.17 -2.38
CA VAL A 90 16.78 2.38 -3.15
C VAL A 90 17.98 2.64 -2.25
N SER A 91 17.81 3.22 -1.05
CA SER A 91 18.93 3.55 -0.14
C SER A 91 19.75 2.35 0.33
N GLN A 92 19.17 1.14 0.27
CA GLN A 92 19.86 -0.10 0.63
C GLN A 92 20.87 -0.57 -0.43
N TRP A 93 20.80 -0.03 -1.65
CA TRP A 93 21.66 -0.42 -2.75
C TRP A 93 22.98 0.36 -2.70
N LYS A 94 24.09 -0.37 -2.77
CA LYS A 94 25.45 0.19 -2.64
C LYS A 94 26.19 0.35 -3.96
N GLN A 95 25.61 -0.15 -5.05
CA GLN A 95 26.19 -0.10 -6.39
C GLN A 95 26.14 1.34 -6.92
N GLU A 96 27.19 1.72 -7.65
CA GLU A 96 27.28 3.05 -8.28
C GLU A 96 26.20 3.27 -9.36
N ARG A 97 25.71 2.19 -9.98
CA ARG A 97 24.70 2.23 -11.04
C ARG A 97 23.62 1.18 -10.82
N LEU A 98 22.37 1.63 -10.86
CA LEU A 98 21.17 0.78 -10.86
C LEU A 98 20.46 0.92 -12.20
N TYR A 99 20.03 -0.21 -12.75
CA TYR A 99 19.14 -0.24 -13.91
C TYR A 99 17.73 -0.50 -13.39
N LEU A 100 16.78 0.36 -13.76
CA LEU A 100 15.39 0.25 -13.34
C LEU A 100 14.51 -0.08 -14.56
N SER A 101 13.64 -1.07 -14.43
CA SER A 101 12.52 -1.29 -15.35
C SER A 101 11.29 -0.57 -14.82
N LEU A 102 10.57 0.09 -15.73
CA LEU A 102 9.36 0.82 -15.44
C LEU A 102 8.24 0.27 -16.31
N ASP A 103 7.11 -0.06 -15.70
CA ASP A 103 5.89 -0.44 -16.41
C ASP A 103 4.68 0.24 -15.76
N THR A 104 3.62 0.46 -16.52
CA THR A 104 2.42 1.15 -16.02
C THR A 104 1.16 0.43 -16.44
N THR A 105 0.16 0.43 -15.56
CA THR A 105 -1.17 -0.12 -15.88
C THR A 105 -2.28 0.73 -15.27
N LEU A 106 -3.41 0.81 -15.98
CA LEU A 106 -4.58 1.52 -15.51
C LEU A 106 -5.46 0.60 -14.67
N VAL A 107 -5.72 1.01 -13.43
CA VAL A 107 -6.64 0.34 -12.51
C VAL A 107 -7.90 1.18 -12.34
N TRP A 108 -9.04 0.51 -12.53
CA TRP A 108 -10.39 1.08 -12.48
C TRP A 108 -10.59 2.33 -13.35
N ASN A 109 -9.80 2.47 -14.43
CA ASN A 109 -9.83 3.61 -15.34
C ASN A 109 -9.63 4.98 -14.68
N CYS A 110 -9.01 5.02 -13.49
CA CYS A 110 -8.80 6.28 -12.75
C CYS A 110 -7.51 6.33 -11.92
N PHE A 111 -6.86 5.19 -11.66
CA PHE A 111 -5.56 5.14 -11.03
C PHE A 111 -4.54 4.54 -11.99
N CYS A 112 -3.35 5.15 -12.06
CA CYS A 112 -2.20 4.58 -12.76
C CYS A 112 -1.31 3.90 -11.71
N ILE A 113 -1.11 2.60 -11.86
CA ILE A 113 -0.09 1.88 -11.11
C ILE A 113 1.21 1.99 -11.88
N VAL A 114 2.28 2.38 -11.18
CA VAL A 114 3.64 2.39 -11.69
C VAL A 114 4.40 1.26 -11.00
N TRP A 115 4.93 0.34 -11.79
CA TRP A 115 5.81 -0.73 -11.34
C TRP A 115 7.25 -0.28 -11.54
N VAL A 116 8.07 -0.40 -10.51
CA VAL A 116 9.51 -0.16 -10.57
C VAL A 116 10.22 -1.45 -10.17
N GLY A 117 10.99 -2.03 -11.08
CA GLY A 117 11.81 -3.21 -10.84
C GLY A 117 13.29 -2.87 -10.94
N VAL A 118 14.13 -3.48 -10.10
CA VAL A 118 15.58 -3.41 -10.28
C VAL A 118 16.01 -4.51 -11.24
N VAL A 119 16.67 -4.13 -12.33
CA VAL A 119 17.24 -5.07 -13.29
C VAL A 119 18.59 -5.54 -12.75
N TYR A 120 18.60 -6.77 -12.24
CA TYR A 120 19.81 -7.44 -11.76
C TYR A 120 20.33 -8.40 -12.83
N ARG A 121 21.59 -8.23 -13.24
CA ARG A 121 22.33 -9.21 -14.03
C ARG A 121 23.38 -9.81 -13.09
N GLY A 122 23.17 -11.09 -12.74
CA GLY A 122 24.00 -11.97 -11.90
C GLY A 122 25.34 -11.42 -11.42
#